data_AF-A0A419ZSS5-F1
#
_entry.id   AF-A0A419ZSS5-F1
#
_cell.length_a   1.000
_cell.length_b   1.000
_cell.length_c   1.000
_cell.angle_alpha   90.00
_cell.angle_beta   90.00
_cell.angle_gamma   90.00
#
_symmetry.space_group_name_H-M   'P 1'
#
loop_
_entity.id
_entity.type
_entity.pdbx_description
1 polymer ?
#
loop_
_entity_poly.entity_id
_entity_poly.type
_entity_poly.pdbx_seq_one_letter_code
_entity_poly.pdbx_strand_id
1 'polypeptide(L)'
;MEANTYFFYLYKSPFGAMTIRPDVDGRPAWFLTYETFSRASSGEIIVQPVVLDLGWRTAEKAAEAVRSQTTGWKLWDSLPYVIHPAALDDWTQIETTGTTQPHR
;
A
#
# COMPACT_ATOMS: atom_id res chain seq x y z
N MET A 1 5.35 16.81 -18.90
CA MET A 1 5.14 16.04 -17.66
C MET A 1 6.53 15.74 -17.12
N GLU A 2 6.90 16.37 -16.01
CA GLU A 2 8.11 15.99 -15.30
C GLU A 2 7.84 14.63 -14.64
N ALA A 3 8.77 13.69 -14.81
CA ALA A 3 8.70 12.43 -14.10
C ALA A 3 9.02 12.73 -12.63
N ASN A 4 8.01 12.71 -11.77
CA ASN A 4 8.24 12.79 -10.34
C ASN A 4 8.78 11.44 -9.88
N THR A 5 10.05 11.43 -9.47
CA THR A 5 10.61 10.29 -8.74
C THR A 5 9.98 10.29 -7.35
N TYR A 6 9.38 9.16 -6.98
CA TYR A 6 8.89 8.95 -5.63
C TYR A 6 9.26 7.53 -5.18
N PHE A 7 9.28 7.34 -3.87
CA PHE A 7 9.49 6.03 -3.28
C PHE A 7 8.23 5.55 -2.57
N PHE A 8 8.10 4.24 -2.47
CA PHE A 8 7.08 3.58 -1.67
C PHE A 8 7.70 2.36 -0.98
N TYR A 9 7.02 1.85 0.04
CA TYR A 9 7.47 0.65 0.74
C TYR A 9 6.61 -0.53 0.32
N LEU A 10 7.23 -1.68 0.05
CA LEU A 10 6.58 -2.91 -0.38
C LEU A 10 6.77 -4.00 0.68
N TYR A 11 5.67 -4.66 1.04
CA TYR A 11 5.66 -5.87 1.82
C TYR A 11 4.92 -6.98 1.07
N LYS A 12 5.56 -8.14 0.92
CA LYS A 12 4.94 -9.32 0.31
C LYS A 12 4.24 -10.13 1.39
N SER A 13 2.92 -10.00 1.46
CA SER A 13 2.10 -10.79 2.38
C SER A 13 1.71 -12.14 1.76
N PRO A 14 1.21 -13.09 2.57
CA PRO A 14 0.61 -14.33 2.05
C PRO A 14 -0.60 -14.11 1.12
N PHE A 15 -1.22 -12.92 1.13
CA PHE A 15 -2.43 -12.62 0.36
C PHE A 15 -2.17 -11.73 -0.87
N GLY A 16 -0.91 -11.36 -1.10
CA GLY A 16 -0.51 -10.45 -2.18
C GLY A 16 0.42 -9.35 -1.70
N ALA A 17 0.75 -8.44 -2.63
CA ALA A 17 1.57 -7.29 -2.31
C ALA A 17 0.77 -6.23 -1.55
N MET A 18 1.40 -5.70 -0.50
CA MET A 18 0.95 -4.53 0.23
C MET A 18 1.99 -3.44 0.07
N THR A 19 1.54 -2.20 -0.11
CA THR A 19 2.42 -1.04 -0.26
C THR A 19 2.00 0.09 0.65
N ILE A 20 2.98 0.83 1.17
CA ILE A 20 2.78 2.12 1.83
C ILE A 20 3.25 3.19 0.86
N ARG A 21 2.32 4.01 0.38
CA ARG A 21 2.55 5.01 -0.67
C ARG A 21 2.34 6.41 -0.14
N PRO A 22 3.19 7.39 -0.51
CA PRO A 22 2.91 8.78 -0.20
C PRO A 22 1.74 9.26 -1.04
N ASP A 23 0.95 10.18 -0.48
CA ASP A 23 0.05 11.00 -1.27
C ASP A 23 0.87 11.85 -2.23
N VAL A 24 0.42 11.86 -3.47
CA VAL A 24 1.08 12.54 -4.59
C VAL A 24 0.40 13.86 -4.91
N ASP A 25 -0.76 14.14 -4.32
CA ASP A 25 -1.56 15.34 -4.52
C ASP A 25 -1.22 16.48 -3.54
N GLY A 26 -0.03 16.40 -2.91
CA GLY A 26 0.58 17.50 -2.16
C GLY A 26 0.21 17.60 -0.68
N ARG A 27 -0.54 16.64 -0.13
CA ARG A 27 -0.72 16.51 1.33
C ARG A 27 0.34 15.56 1.89
N PRO A 28 0.92 15.81 3.07
CA PRO A 28 1.85 14.88 3.71
C PRO A 28 1.08 13.73 4.34
N ALA A 29 0.48 12.88 3.51
CA ALA A 29 -0.25 11.69 3.91
C ALA A 29 0.40 10.45 3.28
N TRP A 30 0.25 9.32 3.95
CA TRP A 30 0.69 8.01 3.54
C TRP A 30 -0.49 7.06 3.61
N PHE A 31 -0.64 6.23 2.59
CA PHE A 31 -1.76 5.30 2.49
C PHE A 31 -1.26 3.88 2.36
N LEU A 32 -2.02 2.96 2.94
CA LEU A 32 -1.87 1.54 2.66
C LEU A 32 -2.63 1.22 1.38
N THR A 33 -1.97 0.48 0.50
CA THR A 33 -2.55 -0.01 -0.73
C THR A 33 -2.27 -1.50 -0.83
N TYR A 34 -3.27 -2.29 -1.18
CA TYR A 34 -3.11 -3.71 -1.46
C TYR A 34 -3.51 -4.00 -2.89
N GLU A 35 -2.91 -5.03 -3.48
CA GLU A 35 -3.24 -5.45 -4.84
C GLU A 35 -4.48 -6.35 -4.85
N THR A 36 -5.39 -6.09 -5.78
CA THR A 36 -6.49 -6.98 -6.12
C THR A 36 -6.41 -7.40 -7.57
N PHE A 37 -7.01 -8.55 -7.88
CA PHE A 37 -7.06 -9.08 -9.23
C PHE A 37 -8.49 -8.98 -9.74
N SER A 38 -8.65 -8.38 -10.92
CA SER A 38 -9.90 -8.39 -11.66
C SER A 38 -9.68 -9.00 -13.04
N ARG A 39 -10.74 -9.55 -13.63
CA ARG A 39 -10.69 -10.15 -14.96
C ARG A 39 -11.30 -9.20 -15.97
N ALA A 40 -10.53 -8.82 -16.99
CA ALA A 40 -11.00 -8.03 -18.11
C ALA A 40 -11.97 -8.83 -18.99
N SER A 41 -12.77 -8.12 -19.81
CA SER A 41 -13.61 -8.76 -20.83
C SER A 41 -12.79 -9.49 -21.91
N SER A 42 -11.51 -9.14 -22.08
CA SER A 42 -10.53 -9.87 -22.92
C SER A 42 -10.08 -11.21 -22.31
N GLY A 43 -10.41 -11.46 -21.04
CA GLY A 43 -9.93 -12.63 -20.29
C GLY A 43 -8.61 -12.39 -19.56
N GLU A 44 -7.95 -11.25 -19.77
CA GLU A 44 -6.72 -10.84 -19.11
C GLU A 44 -6.93 -10.58 -17.61
N ILE A 45 -5.92 -10.87 -16.80
CA ILE A 45 -5.89 -10.54 -15.38
C ILE A 45 -5.32 -9.13 -15.24
N ILE A 46 -6.10 -8.23 -14.65
CA ILE A 46 -5.68 -6.87 -14.32
C ILE A 46 -5.36 -6.82 -12.83
N VAL A 47 -4.17 -6.36 -12.51
CA VAL A 47 -3.78 -6.01 -11.13
C VAL A 47 -4.24 -4.59 -10.87
N GLN A 48 -5.08 -4.39 -9.85
CA GLN A 48 -5.59 -3.09 -9.46
C GLN A 48 -5.17 -2.77 -8.02
N PRO A 49 -4.45 -1.66 -7.79
CA PRO A 49 -4.18 -1.18 -6.44
C PRO A 49 -5.48 -0.69 -5.79
N VAL A 50 -5.78 -1.17 -4.59
CA VAL A 50 -6.87 -0.68 -3.76
C VAL A 50 -6.29 0.07 -2.58
N VAL A 51 -6.62 1.35 -2.50
CA VAL A 51 -6.23 2.24 -1.40
C VAL A 51 -7.17 2.03 -0.23
N LEU A 52 -6.60 1.92 0.98
CA LEU A 52 -7.37 1.94 2.22
C LEU A 52 -7.59 3.39 2.66
N ASP A 53 -8.82 3.70 3.10
CA ASP A 53 -9.26 5.08 3.43
C ASP A 53 -8.51 5.73 4.60
N LEU A 54 -7.76 4.95 5.39
CA LEU A 54 -6.95 5.49 6.48
C LEU A 54 -5.66 6.09 5.93
N GLY A 55 -5.44 7.38 6.24
CA GLY A 55 -4.21 8.10 5.94
C GLY A 55 -3.37 8.35 7.20
N TRP A 56 -2.06 8.18 7.09
CA TRP A 56 -1.09 8.42 8.15
C TRP A 56 -0.15 9.58 7.82
N ARG A 57 0.36 10.26 8.84
CA ARG A 57 1.30 11.39 8.63
C ARG A 57 2.68 10.94 8.15
N THR A 58 3.08 9.70 8.45
CA THR A 58 4.37 9.14 8.08
C THR A 58 4.23 7.67 7.70
N ALA A 59 5.19 7.13 6.94
CA ALA A 59 5.21 5.73 6.55
C ALA A 59 5.35 4.78 7.76
N GLU A 60 6.10 5.18 8.78
CA GLU A 60 6.28 4.42 10.02
C GLU A 60 4.95 4.26 10.77
N LYS A 61 4.10 5.29 10.75
CA LYS A 61 2.76 5.21 11.37
C LYS A 61 1.83 4.28 10.59
N ALA A 62 1.96 4.20 9.28
CA ALA A 62 1.25 3.20 8.48
C ALA A 62 1.75 1.78 8.78
N ALA A 63 3.06 1.56 8.85
CA ALA A 63 3.65 0.28 9.23
C ALA A 63 3.25 -0.14 10.67
N GLU A 64 3.20 0.81 11.60
CA GLU A 64 2.72 0.57 12.96
C GLU A 64 1.25 0.10 12.96
N ALA A 65 0.38 0.71 12.15
CA ALA A 65 -1.02 0.30 12.02
C ALA A 65 -1.18 -1.11 11.43
N VAL A 66 -0.30 -1.51 10.50
CA VAL A 66 -0.22 -2.88 9.97
C VAL A 66 0.10 -3.86 11.09
N ARG A 67 1.11 -3.54 11.90
CA ARG A 67 1.52 -4.36 13.06
C ARG A 67 0.43 -4.45 14.13
N SER A 68 -0.22 -3.33 14.45
CA SER A 68 -1.27 -3.26 15.47
C SER A 68 -2.64 -3.73 14.98
N GLN A 69 -2.77 -4.14 13.71
CA GLN A 69 -4.03 -4.61 13.13
C GLN A 69 -5.15 -3.56 13.23
N THR A 70 -4.78 -2.30 12.99
CA THR A 70 -5.72 -1.16 12.97
C THR A 70 -5.67 -0.48 11.60
N THR A 71 -5.60 -1.28 10.54
CA THR A 71 -5.46 -0.80 9.15
C THR A 71 -6.79 -0.37 8.55
N GLY A 72 -7.91 -0.75 9.17
CA GLY A 72 -9.26 -0.57 8.62
C GLY A 72 -9.62 -1.64 7.59
N TRP A 73 -8.66 -2.44 7.14
CA TRP A 73 -8.89 -3.58 6.26
C TRP A 73 -9.25 -4.81 7.09
N LYS A 74 -10.56 -5.10 7.18
CA LYS A 74 -11.08 -6.20 8.00
C LYS A 74 -10.36 -7.53 7.80
N LEU A 75 -10.00 -7.87 6.56
CA LEU A 75 -9.27 -9.13 6.30
C LEU A 75 -7.95 -9.12 7.08
N TRP A 76 -7.13 -8.09 6.92
CA TRP A 76 -5.86 -7.95 7.65
C TRP A 76 -6.02 -7.92 9.17
N ASP A 77 -6.95 -7.07 9.62
CA ASP A 77 -7.16 -6.79 11.04
C ASP A 77 -7.71 -8.03 11.78
N SER A 78 -8.27 -9.00 11.06
CA SER A 78 -8.86 -10.23 11.61
C SER A 78 -7.94 -11.45 11.65
N LEU A 79 -6.70 -11.38 11.13
CA LEU A 79 -5.84 -12.55 10.96
C LEU A 79 -5.02 -12.88 12.22
N PRO A 80 -5.29 -14.00 12.91
CA PRO A 80 -4.63 -14.30 14.19
C PRO A 80 -3.26 -14.99 14.07
N TYR A 81 -2.87 -15.45 12.86
CA TYR A 81 -1.66 -16.28 12.66
C TYR A 81 -0.71 -15.75 11.58
N VAL A 82 -0.89 -14.51 11.12
CA VAL A 82 0.03 -13.88 10.18
C VAL A 82 1.15 -13.22 10.96
N ILE A 83 2.40 -13.49 10.57
CA ILE A 83 3.55 -12.72 11.06
C ILE A 83 3.49 -11.38 10.35
N HIS A 84 2.94 -10.39 11.04
CA HIS A 84 2.92 -9.01 10.56
C HIS A 84 4.34 -8.42 10.58
N PRO A 85 4.68 -7.53 9.63
CA PRO A 85 5.93 -6.77 9.72
C PRO A 85 5.97 -6.00 11.05
N ALA A 86 7.09 -6.08 11.76
CA ALA A 86 7.28 -5.49 13.08
C ALA A 86 7.64 -3.99 13.00
N ALA A 87 8.24 -3.55 11.91
CA ALA A 87 8.60 -2.16 11.67
C ALA A 87 8.59 -1.82 10.18
N LEU A 88 8.83 -0.54 9.85
CA LEU A 88 9.02 -0.09 8.47
C LEU A 88 10.25 -0.75 7.82
N ASP A 89 11.27 -1.09 8.61
CA ASP A 89 12.51 -1.74 8.14
C ASP A 89 12.27 -3.16 7.60
N ASP A 90 11.14 -3.78 7.93
CA ASP A 90 10.73 -5.07 7.36
C ASP A 90 10.15 -4.92 5.94
N TRP A 91 10.03 -3.69 5.44
CA TRP A 91 9.52 -3.38 4.11
C TRP A 91 10.66 -3.09 3.14
N THR A 92 10.47 -3.49 1.89
CA THR A 92 11.42 -3.14 0.83
C THR A 92 11.08 -1.76 0.29
N GLN A 93 11.98 -0.79 0.44
CA GLN A 93 11.84 0.51 -0.22
C GLN A 93 12.07 0.37 -1.73
N ILE A 94 11.13 0.87 -2.52
CA ILE A 94 11.18 0.88 -3.97
C ILE A 94 11.17 2.33 -4.44
N GLU A 95 12.16 2.69 -5.24
CA GLU A 95 12.19 3.96 -5.97
C GLU A 95 11.57 3.73 -7.36
N THR A 96 10.63 4.58 -7.75
CA THR A 96 9.96 4.45 -9.05
C THR A 96 9.78 5.81 -9.72
N THR A 97 9.88 5.78 -11.04
CA THR A 97 9.54 6.88 -11.93
C THR A 97 8.26 6.50 -12.65
N GLY A 98 7.17 7.23 -12.38
CA GLY A 98 5.87 6.90 -12.95
C GLY A 98 4.92 8.08 -13.02
N THR A 99 3.95 8.00 -13.93
CA THR A 99 2.79 8.88 -13.98
C THR A 99 1.84 8.51 -12.84
N THR A 100 1.66 9.43 -11.91
CA THR A 100 0.83 9.26 -10.72
C THR A 100 -0.65 9.14 -11.09
N GLN A 101 -1.33 8.15 -10.50
CA GLN A 101 -2.78 8.04 -10.58
C GLN A 101 -3.36 8.84 -9.40
N PRO A 102 -4.10 9.93 -9.65
CA PRO A 102 -4.62 10.78 -8.58
C PRO A 102 -5.64 10.04 -7.73
N HIS A 103 -5.65 10.30 -6.43
CA HIS A 103 -6.70 9.82 -5.53
C HIS A 103 -7.97 10.65 -5.78
N ARG A 104 -9.11 10.01 -6.06
CA ARG A 104 -10.42 10.66 -6.22
C ARG A 104 -11.34 10.31 -5.06
#